data_AF-A0A820N0Y9-F1
#
_entry.id   AF-A0A820N0Y9-F1
#
_cell.length_a   1.000
_cell.length_b   1.000
_cell.length_c   1.000
_cell.angle_alpha   90.00
_cell.angle_beta   90.00
_cell.angle_gamma   90.00
#
_symmetry.space_group_name_H-M   'P 1'
#
loop_
_entity.id
_entity.type
_entity.pdbx_description
1 polymer ?
#
loop_
_entity_poly.entity_id
_entity_poly.type
_entity_poly.pdbx_seq_one_letter_code
_entity_poly.pdbx_strand_id
1 'polypeptide(L)'
;KTRTVDQEPRSPNELSWWNFDGSSTGQAEGSNSDIYLKPVAIYKDPFMLGSNKLVMCETYTFDKKPTATNKRLSCEKAMKAARNEHPWFGLEQEYTLLDRDGWPFGWPKGGFPHPQGPYYCGVGACQALGRDVVEA
;
A
#
# COMPACT_ATOMS: atom_id res chain seq x y z
N LYS A 1 8.12 5.42 -6.88
CA LYS A 1 9.34 5.45 -7.74
C LYS A 1 9.25 4.33 -8.77
N THR A 2 9.87 4.49 -9.93
CA THR A 2 9.72 3.55 -11.07
C THR A 2 11.08 3.24 -11.68
N ARG A 3 11.29 1.99 -12.12
CA ARG A 3 12.49 1.54 -12.84
C ARG A 3 12.05 0.81 -14.09
N THR A 4 12.71 1.09 -15.21
CA THR A 4 12.57 0.32 -16.45
C THR A 4 13.36 -0.98 -16.34
N VAL A 5 12.79 -2.07 -16.82
CA VAL A 5 13.42 -3.39 -16.94
C VAL A 5 13.31 -3.87 -18.38
N ASP A 6 14.28 -4.66 -18.83
CA ASP A 6 14.36 -5.07 -20.24
C ASP A 6 13.27 -6.09 -20.63
N GLN A 7 12.76 -6.83 -19.65
CA GLN A 7 11.78 -7.89 -19.86
C GLN A 7 10.68 -7.83 -18.79
N GLU A 8 9.47 -8.23 -19.18
CA GLU A 8 8.34 -8.33 -18.27
C GLU A 8 8.60 -9.42 -17.20
N PRO A 9 8.67 -9.06 -15.90
CA PRO A 9 8.97 -10.02 -14.86
C PRO A 9 7.77 -10.91 -14.57
N ARG A 10 8.00 -12.23 -14.47
CA ARG A 10 6.97 -13.22 -14.14
C ARG A 10 6.89 -13.52 -12.66
N SER A 11 8.00 -13.35 -11.94
CA SER A 11 8.09 -13.60 -10.50
C SER A 11 8.92 -12.52 -9.81
N PRO A 12 8.68 -12.24 -8.50
CA PRO A 12 9.49 -11.29 -7.75
C PRO A 12 10.99 -11.59 -7.75
N ASN A 13 11.38 -12.88 -7.87
CA ASN A 13 12.77 -13.31 -7.85
C ASN A 13 13.55 -12.98 -9.12
N GLU A 14 12.87 -12.65 -10.23
CA GLU A 14 13.50 -12.17 -11.47
C GLU A 14 13.92 -10.69 -11.38
N LEU A 15 13.43 -9.97 -10.36
CA LEU A 15 13.75 -8.57 -10.15
C LEU A 15 14.93 -8.42 -9.18
N SER A 16 15.90 -7.59 -9.57
CA SER A 16 17.01 -7.24 -8.69
C SER A 16 16.53 -6.40 -7.50
N TRP A 17 17.23 -6.54 -6.39
CA TRP A 17 17.02 -5.64 -5.26
C TRP A 17 17.31 -4.20 -5.70
N TRP A 18 16.61 -3.27 -5.08
CA TRP A 18 16.86 -1.85 -5.27
C TRP A 18 17.09 -1.19 -3.91
N ASN A 19 17.25 0.11 -3.88
CA ASN A 19 17.46 0.90 -2.67
C ASN A 19 16.77 2.25 -2.80
N PHE A 20 16.55 2.90 -1.68
CA PHE A 20 16.12 4.29 -1.57
C PHE A 20 16.82 4.93 -0.38
N ASP A 21 16.79 6.25 -0.33
CA ASP A 21 17.26 7.02 0.82
C ASP A 21 16.25 6.91 1.97
N GLY A 22 16.61 6.11 2.97
CA GLY A 22 15.81 5.90 4.17
C GLY A 22 15.78 7.07 5.12
N SER A 23 16.70 8.04 5.01
CA SER A 23 16.67 9.25 5.85
C SER A 23 15.46 10.13 5.50
N SER A 24 15.13 10.20 4.21
CA SER A 24 13.94 10.89 3.69
C SER A 24 12.61 10.20 4.03
N THR A 25 12.64 9.00 4.63
CA THR A 25 11.44 8.25 5.06
C THR A 25 11.43 7.92 6.56
N GLY A 26 12.39 8.46 7.33
CA GLY A 26 12.51 8.17 8.76
C GLY A 26 12.88 6.72 9.09
N GLN A 27 13.56 6.03 8.18
CA GLN A 27 13.95 4.61 8.31
C GLN A 27 15.46 4.41 8.50
N ALA A 28 16.27 5.44 8.32
CA ALA A 28 17.71 5.42 8.50
C ALA A 28 18.25 6.81 8.89
N GLU A 29 19.46 6.85 9.43
CA GLU A 29 20.18 8.10 9.72
C GLU A 29 20.84 8.66 8.46
N GLY A 30 21.02 9.98 8.39
CA GLY A 30 21.62 10.62 7.21
C GLY A 30 23.06 10.20 6.90
N SER A 31 23.83 9.78 7.92
CA SER A 31 25.21 9.30 7.75
C SER A 31 25.32 7.91 7.12
N ASN A 32 24.24 7.13 7.14
CA ASN A 32 24.15 5.81 6.51
C ASN A 32 22.68 5.52 6.18
N SER A 33 22.24 6.05 5.05
CA SER A 33 20.82 6.17 4.75
C SER A 33 20.26 5.09 3.82
N ASP A 34 21.10 4.20 3.28
CA ASP A 34 20.67 3.19 2.32
C ASP A 34 19.72 2.16 2.95
N ILE A 35 18.49 2.12 2.45
CA ILE A 35 17.53 1.04 2.69
C ILE A 35 17.28 0.27 1.41
N TYR A 36 17.44 -1.05 1.48
CA TYR A 36 17.20 -1.96 0.37
C TYR A 36 15.74 -2.37 0.27
N LEU A 37 15.26 -2.51 -0.96
CA LEU A 37 13.97 -3.07 -1.35
C LEU A 37 14.18 -4.45 -1.95
N LYS A 38 13.57 -5.45 -1.32
CA LYS A 38 13.50 -6.82 -1.81
C LYS A 38 12.10 -7.08 -2.37
N PRO A 39 11.94 -7.34 -3.67
CA PRO A 39 10.65 -7.71 -4.26
C PRO A 39 10.02 -8.95 -3.60
N VAL A 40 8.72 -8.92 -3.32
CA VAL A 40 7.99 -10.04 -2.69
C VAL A 40 6.65 -10.37 -3.33
N ALA A 41 6.03 -9.44 -4.05
CA ALA A 41 4.83 -9.71 -4.83
C ALA A 41 4.76 -8.78 -6.05
N ILE A 42 4.16 -9.26 -7.13
CA ILE A 42 3.97 -8.53 -8.38
C ILE A 42 2.47 -8.48 -8.69
N TYR A 43 1.99 -7.30 -9.09
CA TYR A 43 0.64 -7.07 -9.57
C TYR A 43 0.69 -6.34 -10.91
N LYS A 44 -0.36 -6.47 -11.73
CA LYS A 44 -0.51 -5.62 -12.92
C LYS A 44 -0.72 -4.17 -12.48
N ASP A 45 -0.13 -3.22 -13.20
CA ASP A 45 -0.32 -1.81 -12.90
C ASP A 45 -1.60 -1.28 -13.58
N PRO A 46 -2.66 -0.94 -12.82
CA PRO A 46 -3.91 -0.45 -13.40
C PRO A 46 -3.80 1.00 -13.92
N PHE A 47 -2.74 1.73 -13.57
CA PHE A 47 -2.53 3.12 -13.98
C PHE A 47 -1.69 3.22 -15.24
N MET A 48 -0.56 2.50 -15.29
CA MET A 48 0.34 2.51 -16.45
C MET A 48 -0.07 1.50 -17.54
N LEU A 49 -0.95 0.55 -17.21
CA LEU A 49 -1.51 -0.46 -18.12
C LEU A 49 -0.43 -1.33 -18.82
N GLY A 50 -0.86 -2.16 -19.78
CA GLY A 50 0.06 -2.98 -20.59
C GLY A 50 0.87 -3.99 -19.77
N SER A 51 2.16 -4.09 -20.05
CA SER A 51 3.11 -4.99 -19.36
C SER A 51 3.70 -4.38 -18.08
N ASN A 52 3.27 -3.18 -17.68
CA ASN A 52 3.75 -2.51 -16.47
C ASN A 52 3.28 -3.22 -15.20
N LYS A 53 4.12 -3.16 -14.16
CA LYS A 53 3.92 -3.90 -12.91
C LYS A 53 4.03 -3.00 -11.68
N LEU A 54 3.15 -3.24 -10.70
CA LEU A 54 3.35 -2.82 -9.33
C LEU A 54 4.11 -3.90 -8.56
N VAL A 55 5.15 -3.51 -7.84
CA VAL A 55 6.02 -4.44 -7.10
C VAL A 55 6.02 -4.10 -5.61
N MET A 56 5.42 -4.97 -4.81
CA MET A 56 5.47 -4.87 -3.36
C MET A 56 6.83 -5.37 -2.87
N CYS A 57 7.45 -4.65 -1.94
CA CYS A 57 8.80 -4.94 -1.45
C CYS A 57 8.85 -5.04 0.08
N GLU A 58 9.75 -5.87 0.58
CA GLU A 58 10.26 -5.79 1.95
C GLU A 58 11.44 -4.83 2.04
N THR A 59 11.65 -4.27 3.23
CA THR A 59 12.74 -3.34 3.50
C THR A 59 13.83 -3.94 4.38
N TYR A 60 15.08 -3.70 4.01
CA TYR A 60 16.28 -4.17 4.70
C TYR A 60 17.30 -3.04 4.85
N THR A 61 18.03 -3.02 5.97
CA THR A 61 19.14 -2.11 6.24
C THR A 61 20.36 -2.43 5.37
N PHE A 62 21.37 -1.55 5.41
CA PHE A 62 22.61 -1.69 4.65
C PHE A 62 23.31 -3.05 4.87
N ASP A 63 23.25 -3.59 6.10
CA ASP A 63 23.81 -4.87 6.52
C ASP A 63 22.86 -6.08 6.26
N LYS A 64 21.83 -5.89 5.42
CA LYS A 64 20.85 -6.91 5.01
C LYS A 64 20.03 -7.49 6.16
N LYS A 65 19.90 -6.77 7.27
CA LYS A 65 18.92 -7.07 8.31
C LYS A 65 17.56 -6.44 7.98
N PRO A 66 16.44 -7.04 8.41
CA PRO A 66 15.12 -6.43 8.22
C PRO A 66 15.06 -5.07 8.95
N THR A 67 14.44 -4.06 8.36
CA THR A 67 14.20 -2.79 9.07
C THR A 67 13.24 -3.00 10.25
N ALA A 68 13.27 -2.13 11.25
CA ALA A 68 12.36 -2.21 12.41
C ALA A 68 10.86 -2.18 12.01
N THR A 69 10.55 -1.54 10.88
CA THR A 69 9.21 -1.44 10.29
C THR A 69 8.83 -2.62 9.38
N ASN A 70 9.76 -3.53 9.06
CA ASN A 70 9.47 -4.71 8.24
C ASN A 70 8.73 -5.77 9.08
N LYS A 71 7.39 -5.71 9.05
CA LYS A 71 6.51 -6.68 9.74
C LYS A 71 6.20 -7.92 8.90
N ARG A 72 6.49 -7.89 7.60
CA ARG A 72 6.21 -9.01 6.70
C ARG A 72 7.07 -10.23 7.04
N LEU A 73 8.34 -10.03 7.43
CA LEU A 73 9.23 -11.16 7.74
C LEU A 73 8.70 -12.06 8.87
N SER A 74 8.18 -11.47 9.96
CA SER A 74 7.59 -12.25 11.05
C SER A 74 6.28 -12.92 10.63
N CYS A 75 5.45 -12.23 9.84
CA CYS A 75 4.23 -12.79 9.26
C CYS A 75 4.55 -14.00 8.36
N GLU A 76 5.54 -13.90 7.46
CA GLU A 76 5.93 -14.98 6.57
C GLU A 76 6.40 -16.22 7.35
N LYS A 77 7.15 -16.04 8.44
CA LYS A 77 7.58 -17.15 9.32
C LYS A 77 6.36 -17.85 9.94
N ALA A 78 5.40 -17.10 10.46
CA ALA A 78 4.18 -17.65 11.05
C ALA A 78 3.35 -18.40 9.99
N MET A 79 3.16 -17.80 8.80
CA MET A 79 2.41 -18.42 7.71
C MET A 79 3.07 -19.69 7.18
N LYS A 80 4.41 -19.74 7.13
CA LYS A 80 5.15 -20.96 6.79
C LYS A 80 4.97 -22.07 7.83
N ALA A 81 4.96 -21.72 9.11
CA ALA A 81 4.71 -22.68 10.18
C ALA A 81 3.27 -23.24 10.14
N ALA A 82 2.29 -22.39 9.83
CA ALA A 82 0.88 -22.75 9.73
C ALA A 82 0.45 -23.26 8.34
N ARG A 83 1.40 -23.58 7.44
CA ARG A 83 1.09 -23.86 6.02
C ARG A 83 0.10 -25.02 5.82
N ASN A 84 0.12 -26.01 6.72
CA ASN A 84 -0.74 -27.20 6.63
C ASN A 84 -2.19 -26.92 7.08
N GLU A 85 -2.42 -25.82 7.80
CA GLU A 85 -3.77 -25.43 8.26
C GLU A 85 -4.56 -24.68 7.18
N HIS A 86 -3.89 -24.30 6.09
CA HIS A 86 -4.48 -23.52 5.00
C HIS A 86 -5.29 -22.30 5.48
N PRO A 87 -4.72 -21.42 6.33
CA PRO A 87 -5.48 -20.34 6.97
C PRO A 87 -5.96 -19.30 5.95
N TRP A 88 -7.22 -18.88 6.08
CA TRP A 88 -7.87 -17.85 5.25
C TRP A 88 -8.20 -16.62 6.08
N PHE A 89 -8.09 -15.45 5.47
CA PHE A 89 -8.34 -14.16 6.12
C PHE A 89 -9.23 -13.29 5.21
N GLY A 90 -10.27 -12.72 5.78
CA GLY A 90 -11.02 -11.60 5.21
C GLY A 90 -10.73 -10.35 6.03
N LEU A 91 -10.41 -9.24 5.36
CA LEU A 91 -10.12 -7.96 6.00
C LEU A 91 -11.06 -6.90 5.46
N GLU A 92 -11.74 -6.19 6.35
CA GLU A 92 -12.66 -5.10 6.02
C GLU A 92 -11.93 -3.76 6.19
N GLN A 93 -11.42 -3.20 5.09
CA GLN A 93 -10.67 -1.95 5.10
C GLN A 93 -11.63 -0.76 4.99
N GLU A 94 -11.97 -0.16 6.13
CA GLU A 94 -12.64 1.13 6.18
C GLU A 94 -11.66 2.29 5.90
N TYR A 95 -12.17 3.37 5.32
CA TYR A 95 -11.46 4.64 5.13
C TYR A 95 -12.44 5.79 4.98
N THR A 96 -11.97 7.02 5.24
CA THR A 96 -12.74 8.25 5.04
C THR A 96 -12.04 9.11 3.99
N LEU A 97 -12.78 9.56 2.97
CA LEU A 97 -12.25 10.51 2.01
C LEU A 97 -12.18 11.90 2.63
N LEU A 98 -11.02 12.54 2.50
CA LEU A 98 -10.81 13.94 2.88
C LEU A 98 -10.57 14.76 1.62
N ASP A 99 -11.03 16.00 1.64
CA ASP A 99 -10.68 17.04 0.68
C ASP A 99 -9.22 17.51 0.92
N ARG A 100 -8.68 18.33 0.01
CA ARG A 100 -7.26 18.75 0.00
C ARG A 100 -6.86 19.55 1.23
N ASP A 101 -7.82 20.14 1.94
CA ASP A 101 -7.64 20.87 3.20
C ASP A 101 -7.71 19.95 4.44
N GLY A 102 -7.87 18.63 4.25
CA GLY A 102 -8.01 17.66 5.33
C GLY A 102 -9.42 17.59 5.92
N TRP A 103 -10.39 18.31 5.34
CA TRP A 103 -11.79 18.25 5.78
C TRP A 103 -12.51 17.04 5.17
N PRO A 104 -13.46 16.38 5.85
CA PRO A 104 -14.21 15.28 5.26
C PRO A 104 -14.87 15.66 3.92
N PHE A 105 -14.67 14.83 2.91
CA PHE A 105 -15.13 15.12 1.56
C PHE A 105 -16.67 15.24 1.51
N GLY A 106 -17.16 16.34 0.93
CA GLY A 106 -18.58 16.66 0.80
C GLY A 106 -19.30 17.11 2.09
N TRP A 107 -18.58 17.27 3.21
CA TRP A 107 -19.13 17.92 4.39
C TRP A 107 -19.19 19.45 4.20
N PRO A 108 -20.18 20.15 4.80
CA PRO A 108 -20.19 21.60 4.84
C PRO A 108 -18.94 22.10 5.61
N LYS A 109 -18.27 23.12 5.07
CA LYS A 109 -17.06 23.67 5.71
C LYS A 109 -17.43 24.30 7.06
N GLY A 110 -16.70 23.93 8.11
CA GLY A 110 -16.95 24.40 9.47
C GLY A 110 -18.24 23.87 10.12
N GLY A 111 -18.88 22.86 9.53
CA GLY A 111 -20.12 22.27 10.04
C GLY A 111 -20.17 20.76 9.89
N PHE A 112 -21.34 20.19 10.20
CA PHE A 112 -21.61 18.77 10.10
C PHE A 112 -22.70 18.51 9.06
N PRO A 113 -22.70 17.35 8.38
CA PRO A 113 -23.84 16.94 7.56
C PRO A 113 -25.02 16.57 8.46
N HIS A 114 -26.13 16.12 7.86
CA HIS A 114 -27.25 15.57 8.63
C HIS A 114 -26.80 14.37 9.50
N PRO A 115 -27.55 14.02 10.56
CA PRO A 115 -27.24 12.86 11.40
C PRO A 115 -27.05 11.56 10.61
N GLN A 116 -26.30 10.62 11.19
CA GLN A 116 -26.05 9.29 10.62
C GLN A 116 -27.36 8.53 10.38
N GLY A 117 -27.35 7.64 9.39
CA GLY A 117 -28.53 6.88 8.95
C GLY A 117 -28.59 6.71 7.42
N PRO A 118 -28.68 7.81 6.64
CA PRO A 118 -28.89 7.73 5.19
C PRO A 118 -27.65 7.37 4.36
N TYR A 119 -26.47 7.31 4.97
CA TYR A 119 -25.19 7.17 4.24
C TYR A 119 -24.80 5.73 3.95
N TYR A 120 -25.11 4.80 4.86
CA TYR A 120 -24.74 3.39 4.70
C TYR A 120 -25.49 2.78 3.52
N CYS A 121 -24.75 2.23 2.54
CA CYS A 121 -25.28 1.74 1.27
C CYS A 121 -26.19 2.75 0.53
N GLY A 122 -26.04 4.05 0.81
CA GLY A 122 -26.87 5.10 0.23
C GLY A 122 -26.63 5.34 -1.26
N VAL A 123 -27.57 6.02 -1.92
CA VAL A 123 -27.49 6.42 -3.32
C VAL A 123 -27.99 7.84 -3.50
N GLY A 124 -27.34 8.60 -4.39
CA GLY A 124 -27.69 9.99 -4.67
C GLY A 124 -26.65 10.98 -4.14
N ALA A 125 -26.62 12.16 -4.77
CA ALA A 125 -25.56 13.15 -4.59
C ALA A 125 -25.40 13.70 -3.16
N CYS A 126 -26.45 13.63 -2.34
CA CYS A 126 -26.42 14.11 -0.95
C CYS A 126 -26.05 13.02 0.08
N GLN A 127 -25.83 11.77 -0.37
CA GLN A 127 -25.62 10.62 0.51
C GLN A 127 -24.37 9.81 0.13
N ALA A 128 -24.15 9.58 -1.16
CA ALA A 128 -23.05 8.78 -1.70
C ALA A 128 -21.95 9.68 -2.29
N LEU A 129 -21.08 10.21 -1.41
CA LEU A 129 -20.04 11.16 -1.78
C LEU A 129 -18.74 10.43 -2.17
N GLY A 130 -18.17 10.77 -3.32
CA GLY A 130 -16.87 10.24 -3.75
C GLY A 130 -16.90 8.83 -4.36
N ARG A 131 -18.07 8.35 -4.80
CA ARG A 131 -18.23 7.02 -5.43
C ARG A 131 -17.29 6.83 -6.63
N ASP A 132 -16.98 7.88 -7.37
CA ASP A 132 -16.06 7.83 -8.50
C ASP A 132 -14.65 7.33 -8.12
N VAL A 133 -14.20 7.58 -6.88
CA VAL A 133 -12.91 7.07 -6.37
C VAL A 133 -13.01 5.59 -5.96
N VAL A 134 -14.19 5.17 -5.48
CA VAL A 134 -14.45 3.79 -5.05
C VAL A 134 -14.50 2.84 -6.25
N GLU A 135 -15.06 3.30 -7.37
CA GLU A 135 -15.27 2.52 -8.60
C GLU A 135 -14.11 2.64 -9.61
N ALA A 136 -13.07 3.41 -9.28
CA ALA A 136 -11.96 3.74 -10.19
C ALA A 136 -11.06 2.56 -10.58
#